data_AF-A0A7V1ZT92-F1
#
_entry.id   AF-A0A7V1ZT92-F1
#
_cell.length_a   1.000
_cell.length_b   1.000
_cell.length_c   1.000
_cell.angle_alpha   90.00
_cell.angle_beta   90.00
_cell.angle_gamma   90.00
#
_symmetry.space_group_name_H-M   'P 1'
#
loop_
_entity.id
_entity.type
_entity.pdbx_description
1 polymer ?
#
loop_
_entity_poly.entity_id
_entity_poly.type
_entity_poly.pdbx_seq_one_letter_code
_entity_poly.pdbx_strand_id
1 'polypeptide(L)'
;MKKILLLSLVIVLIMPLESARADCQGICGDTNADGSVNLSDAIWLINYIFVGGPPPQPVLACGDANTDGVAAMQDVVWIINFVFVSGAQPGDCSPGNWESVGGDCCPF
;
A
#
# COMPACT_ATOMS: atom_id res chain seq x y z
N MET A 1 -14.47 -9.13 -45.80
CA MET A 1 -14.29 -7.85 -45.07
C MET A 1 -15.31 -7.63 -43.95
N LYS A 2 -16.60 -7.99 -44.09
CA LYS A 2 -17.63 -7.74 -43.05
C LYS A 2 -17.62 -8.69 -41.82
N LYS A 3 -17.05 -9.90 -41.95
CA LYS A 3 -17.02 -10.90 -40.86
C LYS A 3 -15.97 -10.61 -39.76
N ILE A 4 -14.85 -9.99 -40.13
CA ILE A 4 -13.77 -9.64 -39.20
C ILE A 4 -14.22 -8.50 -38.26
N LEU A 5 -15.01 -7.55 -38.77
CA LEU A 5 -15.53 -6.43 -37.97
C LEU A 5 -16.54 -6.87 -36.89
N LEU A 6 -17.34 -7.90 -37.20
CA LEU A 6 -18.28 -8.49 -36.23
C LEU A 6 -17.55 -9.27 -35.13
N LEU A 7 -16.48 -10.00 -35.46
CA LEU A 7 -15.65 -10.68 -34.46
C LEU A 7 -14.95 -9.69 -33.52
N SER A 8 -14.41 -8.58 -34.03
CA SER A 8 -13.80 -7.56 -33.17
C SER A 8 -14.81 -6.84 -32.26
N LEU A 9 -16.06 -6.66 -32.70
CA LEU A 9 -17.11 -6.01 -31.89
C LEU A 9 -17.65 -6.94 -30.79
N VAL A 10 -17.73 -8.25 -31.06
CA VAL A 10 -18.19 -9.25 -30.09
C VAL A 10 -17.17 -9.45 -28.97
N ILE A 11 -15.87 -9.41 -29.30
CA ILE A 11 -14.78 -9.54 -28.32
C ILE A 11 -14.87 -8.43 -27.24
N VAL A 12 -15.18 -7.20 -27.63
CA VAL A 12 -15.36 -6.06 -26.70
C VAL A 12 -16.62 -6.20 -25.82
N LEU A 13 -17.63 -6.94 -26.26
CA LEU A 13 -18.90 -7.17 -25.53
C LEU A 13 -18.84 -8.35 -24.54
N ILE A 14 -17.86 -9.26 -24.66
CA ILE A 14 -17.72 -10.46 -23.82
C ILE A 14 -16.50 -10.45 -22.90
N MET A 15 -15.56 -9.50 -23.09
CA MET A 15 -14.50 -9.26 -22.13
C MET A 15 -15.12 -8.62 -20.89
N PRO A 16 -15.01 -9.22 -19.69
CA PRO A 16 -15.28 -8.47 -18.48
C PRO A 16 -14.33 -7.27 -18.50
N LEU A 17 -14.87 -6.08 -18.35
CA LEU A 17 -14.09 -4.91 -17.98
C LEU A 17 -13.56 -5.22 -16.58
N GLU A 18 -12.47 -5.98 -16.50
CA GLU A 18 -11.81 -6.29 -15.23
C GLU A 18 -11.56 -4.95 -14.58
N SER A 19 -12.31 -4.73 -13.50
CA SER A 19 -12.25 -3.53 -12.70
C SER A 19 -10.78 -3.27 -12.42
N ALA A 20 -10.26 -2.14 -12.87
CA ALA A 20 -9.02 -1.61 -12.33
C ALA A 20 -9.30 -1.26 -10.85
N ARG A 21 -9.46 -2.28 -9.99
CA ARG A 21 -9.17 -2.07 -8.57
C ARG A 21 -7.71 -1.66 -8.58
N ALA A 22 -7.40 -0.55 -7.93
CA ALA A 22 -6.01 -0.29 -7.61
C ALA A 22 -5.55 -1.52 -6.81
N ASP A 23 -4.76 -2.38 -7.44
CA ASP A 23 -4.12 -3.46 -6.72
C ASP A 23 -3.22 -2.76 -5.71
N CYS A 24 -3.66 -2.78 -4.46
CA CYS A 24 -2.90 -2.24 -3.36
C CYS A 24 -1.65 -3.14 -3.25
N GLN A 25 -0.47 -2.52 -3.28
CA GLN A 25 0.82 -3.20 -3.31
C GLN A 25 1.50 -3.01 -1.96
N GLY A 26 1.84 -4.11 -1.28
CA GLY A 26 2.71 -4.08 -0.10
C GLY A 26 1.98 -4.02 1.24
N ILE A 27 2.72 -4.19 2.33
CA ILE A 27 2.18 -4.32 3.68
C ILE A 27 2.27 -2.97 4.41
N CYS A 28 1.24 -2.60 5.17
CA CYS A 28 1.31 -1.37 5.94
C CYS A 28 2.39 -1.39 7.02
N GLY A 29 3.19 -0.34 7.08
CA GLY A 29 4.37 -0.28 7.93
C GLY A 29 5.58 -1.06 7.41
N ASP A 30 5.48 -1.78 6.29
CA ASP A 30 6.62 -2.40 5.58
C ASP A 30 7.17 -1.38 4.57
N THR A 31 7.87 -0.38 5.09
CA THR A 31 8.33 0.78 4.33
C THR A 31 9.51 0.46 3.40
N ASN A 32 10.23 -0.63 3.66
CA ASN A 32 11.33 -1.09 2.80
C ASN A 32 10.90 -2.21 1.82
N ALA A 33 9.64 -2.66 1.88
CA ALA A 33 9.04 -3.72 1.06
C ALA A 33 9.79 -5.06 1.15
N ASP A 34 10.33 -5.40 2.33
CA ASP A 34 11.00 -6.68 2.55
C ASP A 34 10.03 -7.82 2.95
N GLY A 35 8.75 -7.50 3.09
CA GLY A 35 7.67 -8.43 3.41
C GLY A 35 7.47 -8.62 4.92
N SER A 36 8.09 -7.80 5.77
CA SER A 36 7.99 -7.94 7.23
C SER A 36 8.11 -6.61 7.96
N VAL A 37 7.05 -6.21 8.65
CA VAL A 37 7.07 -5.02 9.52
C VAL A 37 8.00 -5.23 10.71
N ASN A 38 9.13 -4.53 10.72
CA ASN A 38 10.14 -4.65 11.76
C ASN A 38 10.90 -3.32 12.01
N LEU A 39 12.02 -3.37 12.75
CA LEU A 39 12.80 -2.17 13.08
C LEU A 39 13.44 -1.51 11.83
N SER A 40 13.76 -2.27 10.79
CA SER A 40 14.30 -1.71 9.55
C SER A 40 13.33 -0.73 8.90
N ASP A 41 12.02 -0.94 9.05
CA ASP A 41 11.01 -0.03 8.51
C ASP A 41 11.00 1.31 9.22
N ALA A 42 11.06 1.30 10.55
CA ALA A 42 11.17 2.53 11.32
C ALA A 42 12.43 3.32 10.92
N ILE A 43 13.55 2.64 10.69
CA ILE A 43 14.81 3.28 10.22
C ILE A 43 14.66 3.82 8.80
N TRP A 44 14.04 3.08 7.89
CA TRP A 44 13.79 3.51 6.53
C TRP A 44 12.94 4.78 6.49
N LEU A 45 11.85 4.81 7.27
CA LEU A 45 10.97 5.95 7.36
C LEU A 45 11.64 7.18 8.01
N ILE A 46 12.48 6.98 9.03
CA ILE A 46 13.32 8.06 9.61
C ILE A 46 14.25 8.65 8.54
N ASN A 47 14.89 7.81 7.73
CA ASN A 47 15.79 8.27 6.67
C ASN A 47 15.04 9.08 5.62
N TYR A 48 13.85 8.64 5.22
CA TYR A 48 12.99 9.40 4.32
C TYR A 48 12.65 10.79 4.89
N ILE A 49 12.17 10.85 6.14
CA ILE A 49 11.67 12.09 6.76
C ILE A 49 12.78 13.10 7.05
N PHE A 50 13.92 12.65 7.61
CA PHE A 50 14.94 13.56 8.17
C PHE A 50 16.21 13.66 7.34
N VAL A 51 16.53 12.63 6.55
CA VAL A 51 17.81 12.53 5.82
C VAL A 51 17.62 12.74 4.32
N GLY A 52 16.38 12.69 3.82
CA GLY A 52 16.09 12.74 2.38
C GLY A 52 16.41 11.41 1.69
N GLY A 53 16.28 10.30 2.42
CA GLY A 53 16.39 8.95 1.87
C GLY A 53 15.24 8.59 0.92
N PRO A 54 15.25 7.38 0.35
CA PRO A 54 14.18 6.90 -0.53
C PRO A 54 12.81 6.93 0.17
N PRO A 55 11.71 7.22 -0.55
CA PRO A 55 10.37 7.13 0.02
C PRO A 55 9.99 5.67 0.35
N PRO A 56 9.01 5.46 1.25
CA PRO A 56 8.39 4.15 1.48
C PRO A 56 8.02 3.45 0.17
N GLN A 57 8.24 2.14 0.14
CA GLN A 57 7.98 1.27 -1.00
C GLN A 57 6.85 0.27 -0.68
N PRO A 58 6.15 -0.24 -1.71
CA PRO A 58 6.18 0.18 -3.11
C PRO A 58 5.46 1.51 -3.37
N VAL A 59 4.66 1.98 -2.40
CA VAL A 59 3.95 3.27 -2.45
C VAL A 59 4.17 4.04 -1.15
N LEU A 60 4.04 5.37 -1.21
CA LEU A 60 4.19 6.24 -0.04
C LEU A 60 3.22 5.86 1.09
N ALA A 61 2.05 5.29 0.75
CA ALA A 61 1.05 4.86 1.71
C ALA A 61 1.52 3.75 2.65
N CYS A 62 2.54 2.97 2.28
CA CYS A 62 3.11 2.00 3.22
C CYS A 62 3.79 2.64 4.44
N GLY A 63 4.11 3.94 4.36
CA GLY A 63 4.63 4.70 5.49
C GLY A 63 3.57 5.27 6.43
N ASP A 64 2.28 5.18 6.11
CA ASP A 64 1.14 5.63 6.93
C ASP A 64 0.67 4.48 7.83
N ALA A 65 1.48 4.13 8.82
CA ALA A 65 1.24 3.00 9.71
C ALA A 65 0.06 3.25 10.67
N ASN A 66 -0.22 4.51 10.99
CA ASN A 66 -1.31 4.89 11.88
C ASN A 66 -2.63 5.23 11.16
N THR A 67 -2.65 5.19 9.82
CA THR A 67 -3.81 5.46 8.95
C THR A 67 -4.39 6.87 9.09
N ASP A 68 -3.53 7.86 9.32
CA ASP A 68 -3.93 9.28 9.41
C ASP A 68 -3.83 10.03 8.06
N GLY A 69 -3.39 9.33 7.01
CA GLY A 69 -3.27 9.83 5.65
C GLY A 69 -1.92 10.46 5.33
N VAL A 70 -0.95 10.44 6.26
CA VAL A 70 0.37 11.05 6.07
C VAL A 70 1.47 10.16 6.62
N ALA A 71 2.45 9.78 5.77
CA ALA A 71 3.66 9.11 6.24
C ALA A 71 4.59 10.11 6.98
N ALA A 72 4.53 10.10 8.31
CA ALA A 72 5.17 11.07 9.20
C ALA A 72 5.90 10.42 10.40
N MET A 73 6.40 11.26 11.31
CA MET A 73 7.14 10.80 12.50
C MET A 73 6.24 9.99 13.46
N GLN A 74 4.93 10.23 13.43
CA GLN A 74 3.97 9.49 14.23
C GLN A 74 3.92 8.01 13.84
N ASP A 75 4.09 7.69 12.56
CA ASP A 75 4.14 6.32 12.04
C ASP A 75 5.39 5.57 12.47
N VAL A 76 6.53 6.27 12.54
CA VAL A 76 7.77 5.72 13.10
C VAL A 76 7.52 5.23 14.54
N VAL A 77 6.87 6.05 15.35
CA VAL A 77 6.53 5.69 16.75
C VAL A 77 5.54 4.53 16.77
N TRP A 78 4.59 4.48 15.83
CA TRP A 78 3.64 3.39 15.69
C TRP A 78 4.32 2.05 15.42
N ILE A 79 5.22 2.01 14.43
CA ILE A 79 6.00 0.81 14.07
C ILE A 79 6.85 0.36 15.27
N ILE A 80 7.53 1.28 15.97
CA ILE A 80 8.33 0.95 17.16
C ILE A 80 7.46 0.33 18.26
N ASN A 81 6.28 0.90 18.52
CA ASN A 81 5.36 0.38 19.54
C ASN A 81 4.83 -1.01 19.17
N PHE A 82 4.51 -1.23 17.89
CA PHE A 82 4.13 -2.55 17.39
C PHE A 82 5.23 -3.58 17.64
N VAL A 83 6.47 -3.27 17.25
CA VAL A 83 7.62 -4.20 17.32
C VAL A 83 8.04 -4.52 18.76
N PHE A 84 8.11 -3.51 19.64
CA PHE A 84 8.71 -3.69 20.98
C PHE A 84 7.73 -3.78 22.14
N VAL A 85 6.54 -3.19 21.97
CA VAL A 85 5.57 -3.01 23.07
C VAL A 85 4.29 -3.82 22.83
N SER A 86 4.27 -4.66 21.78
CA SER A 86 3.06 -5.37 21.34
C SER A 86 1.88 -4.43 21.12
N GLY A 87 2.17 -3.24 20.56
CA GLY A 87 1.17 -2.26 20.19
C GLY A 87 0.25 -2.76 19.07
N ALA A 88 -0.71 -1.92 18.67
CA ALA A 88 -1.59 -2.24 17.55
C ALA A 88 -0.77 -2.48 16.28
N GLN A 89 -1.15 -3.50 15.51
CA GLN A 89 -0.59 -3.73 14.18
C GLN A 89 -0.80 -2.48 13.31
N PRO A 90 0.15 -2.11 12.43
CA PRO A 90 -0.10 -1.09 11.42
C PRO A 90 -1.40 -1.38 10.67
N GLY A 91 -2.18 -0.32 10.42
CA GLY A 91 -3.54 -0.43 9.86
C GLY A 91 -3.56 -0.87 8.39
N ASP A 92 -4.71 -0.75 7.72
CA ASP A 92 -4.82 -0.95 6.28
C ASP A 92 -4.50 0.38 5.57
N CYS A 93 -3.41 0.48 4.80
CA CYS A 93 -3.10 1.70 4.05
C CYS A 93 -4.00 1.82 2.81
N SER A 94 -5.25 2.26 3.01
CA SER A 94 -6.24 2.44 1.95
C SER A 94 -6.67 3.91 1.79
N PRO A 95 -6.70 4.45 0.56
CA PRO A 95 -7.60 5.54 0.21
C PRO A 95 -9.02 4.97 0.07
N GLY A 96 -9.72 4.89 1.20
CA GLY A 96 -11.17 4.69 1.23
C GLY A 96 -11.69 3.24 1.06
N ASN A 97 -12.53 2.89 2.02
CA ASN A 97 -13.58 1.85 2.13
C ASN A 97 -13.33 0.32 2.11
N TRP A 98 -12.94 -0.19 3.29
CA TRP A 98 -13.44 -1.37 4.05
C TRP A 98 -13.93 -2.62 3.30
N GLU A 99 -13.09 -3.67 3.27
CA GLU A 99 -13.50 -5.07 3.53
C GLU A 99 -12.36 -5.85 4.22
N SER A 100 -12.70 -6.53 5.30
CA SER A 100 -11.81 -7.14 6.28
C SER A 100 -10.92 -8.25 5.72
N VAL A 101 -9.60 -8.03 5.68
CA VAL A 101 -8.49 -8.91 6.11
C VAL A 101 -7.17 -8.22 5.74
N GLY A 102 -6.34 -7.90 6.73
CA GLY A 102 -5.00 -7.30 6.64
C GLY A 102 -4.43 -6.87 5.28
N GLY A 103 -4.14 -5.57 5.18
CA GLY A 103 -2.83 -5.07 4.80
C GLY A 103 -2.47 -5.11 3.31
N ASP A 104 -3.03 -4.19 2.53
CA ASP A 104 -2.42 -3.78 1.27
C ASP A 104 -2.30 -2.25 1.17
N CYS A 105 -1.12 -1.71 0.80
CA CYS A 105 -0.93 -0.27 0.59
C CYS A 105 -1.38 0.17 -0.82
N CYS A 106 -2.35 1.06 -0.96
CA CYS A 106 -2.75 1.56 -2.28
C CYS A 106 -2.06 2.90 -2.64
N PRO A 107 -1.87 3.21 -3.93
CA PRO A 107 -1.45 4.56 -4.32
C PRO A 107 -2.43 5.62 -3.80
N PHE A 108 -1.93 6.72 -3.23
CA PHE A 108 -2.72 7.87 -2.78
C PHE A 108 -3.47 8.56 -3.93
#